data_AF-A0A9N9QWD2-F1
#
_entry.id   AF-A0A9N9QWD2-F1
#
_cell.length_a   1.000
_cell.length_b   1.000
_cell.length_c   1.000
_cell.angle_alpha   90.00
_cell.angle_beta   90.00
_cell.angle_gamma   90.00
#
_symmetry.space_group_name_H-M   'P 1'
#
loop_
_entity.id
_entity.type
_entity.pdbx_description
1 polymer ?
#
loop_
_entity_poly.entity_id
_entity_poly.type
_entity_poly.pdbx_seq_one_letter_code
_entity_poly.pdbx_strand_id
1 'polypeptide(L)' 'MLSVSFGRYLEEAIMNLDTTNPVTREHLPVVVRELQKQVMSFLSAHPSHSLARQFKMLLMAADSLVKAA' A
#
# COMPACT_ATOMS: atom_id res chain seq x y z
N MET A 1 -4.39 18.15 -8.15
CA MET A 1 -5.69 17.67 -7.64
C MET A 1 -5.86 16.16 -7.80
N LEU A 2 -5.50 15.56 -8.95
CA LEU A 2 -5.57 14.09 -9.18
C LEU A 2 -4.62 13.23 -8.32
N SER A 3 -3.39 13.69 -8.04
CA SER A 3 -2.41 12.88 -7.28
C SER A 3 -2.77 12.69 -5.80
N VAL A 4 -3.52 13.62 -5.19
CA VAL A 4 -3.91 13.53 -3.77
C VAL A 4 -4.99 12.47 -3.56
N SER A 5 -5.88 12.28 -4.55
CA SER A 5 -6.96 11.30 -4.49
C SER A 5 -6.44 9.86 -4.58
N PHE A 6 -5.39 9.62 -5.37
CA PHE A 6 -4.86 8.28 -5.60
C PHE A 6 -4.15 7.69 -4.37
N GLY A 7 -3.32 8.48 -3.69
CA GLY A 7 -2.63 8.01 -2.49
C GLY A 7 -3.59 7.70 -1.34
N ARG A 8 -4.65 8.51 -1.19
CA ARG A 8 -5.71 8.24 -0.21
C ARG A 8 -6.53 6.99 -0.56
N TYR A 9 -6.85 6.79 -1.85
CA TYR A 9 -7.56 5.59 -2.30
C TYR A 9 -6.81 4.30 -1.95
N LEU A 10 -5.49 4.25 -2.17
CA LEU A 10 -4.68 3.07 -1.82
C LEU A 10 -4.63 2.83 -0.30
N GLU A 11 -4.54 3.90 0.49
CA GLU A 11 -4.56 3.83 1.94
C GLU A 11 -5.90 3.27 2.47
N GLU A 12 -7.02 3.80 1.97
CA GLU A 12 -8.37 3.33 2.32
C GLU A 12 -8.59 1.88 1.87
N ALA A 13 -8.12 1.49 0.68
CA ALA A 13 -8.24 0.13 0.18
C ALA A 13 -7.47 -0.88 1.07
N ILE A 14 -6.25 -0.54 1.52
CA ILE A 14 -5.49 -1.39 2.45
C ILE A 14 -6.19 -1.49 3.81
N MET A 15 -6.67 -0.38 4.36
CA MET A 15 -7.31 -0.37 5.68
C MET A 15 -8.63 -1.13 5.73
N ASN A 16 -9.36 -1.20 4.62
CA ASN A 16 -10.67 -1.84 4.54
C ASN A 16 -10.64 -3.24 3.92
N LEU A 17 -9.45 -3.84 3.73
CA LEU A 17 -9.34 -5.16 3.12
C LEU A 17 -9.94 -6.24 4.04
N ASP A 18 -10.90 -7.01 3.55
CA ASP A 18 -11.48 -8.14 4.29
C ASP A 18 -10.51 -9.32 4.33
N THR A 19 -9.75 -9.42 5.42
CA THR A 19 -8.80 -10.50 5.68
C THR A 19 -9.48 -11.75 6.24
N THR A 20 -10.80 -11.82 6.39
CA THR A 20 -11.50 -13.05 6.80
C THR A 20 -11.87 -13.92 5.60
N ASN A 21 -11.95 -13.33 4.41
CA ASN A 21 -12.21 -14.05 3.17
C ASN A 21 -11.00 -14.95 2.79
N PRO A 22 -11.22 -16.26 2.54
CA PRO A 22 -10.15 -17.21 2.26
C PRO A 22 -9.41 -16.92 0.94
N VAL A 23 -10.11 -16.45 -0.09
CA VAL A 23 -9.52 -16.06 -1.37
C VAL A 23 -8.65 -14.80 -1.20
N THR A 24 -9.12 -13.83 -0.41
CA THR A 24 -8.32 -12.65 -0.08
C THR A 24 -7.05 -13.04 0.66
N ARG A 25 -7.13 -13.91 1.69
CA ARG A 25 -5.95 -14.38 2.42
C ARG A 25 -4.92 -15.06 1.53
N GLU A 26 -5.36 -15.88 0.59
CA GLU A 26 -4.49 -16.59 -0.34
C GLU A 26 -3.69 -15.62 -1.23
N HIS A 27 -4.33 -14.57 -1.74
CA HIS A 27 -3.70 -13.65 -2.69
C HIS A 27 -3.04 -12.42 -2.05
N LEU A 28 -3.46 -12.04 -0.84
CA LEU A 28 -3.03 -10.82 -0.15
C LEU A 28 -1.50 -10.69 -0.07
N PRO A 29 -0.72 -11.71 0.36
CA PRO A 29 0.73 -11.55 0.48
C PRO A 29 1.40 -11.23 -0.86
N VAL A 30 0.92 -11.79 -1.97
CA VAL A 30 1.48 -11.55 -3.30
C VAL A 30 1.14 -10.15 -3.79
N VAL A 31 -0.14 -9.76 -3.70
CA VAL A 31 -0.62 -8.45 -4.17
C VAL A 31 0.03 -7.31 -3.37
N VAL A 32 0.06 -7.44 -2.04
CA VAL A 32 0.58 -6.38 -1.17
C VAL A 32 2.09 -6.24 -1.29
N ARG A 33 2.85 -7.33 -1.49
CA ARG A 33 4.30 -7.25 -1.75
C ARG A 33 4.62 -6.55 -3.07
N GLU A 34 3.86 -6.81 -4.12
CA GLU A 34 4.08 -6.12 -5.40
C GLU A 34 3.73 -4.62 -5.30
N LEU A 35 2.68 -4.27 -4.55
CA LEU A 35 2.38 -2.87 -4.23
C LEU A 35 3.54 -2.21 -3.45
N GLN A 36 4.08 -2.88 -2.42
CA GLN A 36 5.23 -2.37 -1.66
C GLN A 36 6.43 -2.09 -2.57
N LYS A 37 6.74 -3.01 -3.50
CA LYS A 37 7.81 -2.85 -4.48
C LYS A 37 7.61 -1.63 -5.39
N GLN A 38 6.39 -1.44 -5.91
CA GLN A 38 6.07 -0.29 -6.77
C GLN A 38 6.19 1.04 -6.00
N VAL A 39 5.70 1.07 -4.76
CA VAL A 39 5.78 2.26 -3.90
C VAL A 39 7.23 2.57 -3.51
N MET A 40 8.04 1.56 -3.16
CA MET A 40 9.46 1.74 -2.87
C MET A 40 10.24 2.25 -4.10
N SER A 41 9.95 1.72 -5.28
CA SER A 41 10.54 2.18 -6.55
C SER A 41 10.23 3.66 -6.81
N PHE A 42 8.95 4.05 -6.65
CA PHE A 42 8.53 5.44 -6.78
C PHE A 42 9.24 6.37 -5.78
N LEU A 43 9.29 5.97 -4.50
CA LEU A 43 9.95 6.78 -3.45
C LEU A 43 11.45 6.95 -3.71
N SER A 44 12.10 5.93 -4.26
CA SER A 44 13.52 5.97 -4.60
C SER A 44 13.79 6.91 -5.78
N ALA A 45 12.89 6.92 -6.78
CA ALA A 45 12.99 7.81 -7.93
C ALA A 45 12.60 9.26 -7.61
N HIS A 46 11.70 9.48 -6.64
CA HIS A 46 11.14 10.79 -6.33
C HIS A 46 11.13 11.11 -4.82
N PRO A 47 12.30 11.23 -4.17
CA PRO A 47 12.41 11.35 -2.71
C PRO A 47 11.75 12.62 -2.12
N SER A 48 11.69 13.70 -2.90
CA SER A 48 11.10 14.99 -2.49
C SER A 48 9.66 15.21 -3.01
N HIS A 49 9.03 14.17 -3.56
CA HIS A 49 7.66 14.27 -4.07
C HIS A 49 6.67 14.56 -2.93
N SER A 50 5.62 15.35 -3.22
CA SER A 50 4.60 15.74 -2.23
C SER A 50 3.87 14.55 -1.60
N LEU A 51 3.78 13.42 -2.31
CA LEU A 51 3.19 12.17 -1.81
C LEU A 51 4.14 11.29 -0.99
N ALA A 52 5.43 11.63 -0.90
CA ALA A 52 6.43 10.73 -0.31
C ALA A 52 6.11 10.34 1.14
N ARG A 53 5.57 11.28 1.93
CA ARG A 53 5.12 11.00 3.30
C ARG A 53 3.95 10.02 3.33
N GLN A 54 2.95 10.21 2.48
CA GLN A 54 1.78 9.33 2.44
C GLN A 54 2.15 7.91 2.02
N PHE A 55 3.03 7.78 1.03
CA PHE A 55 3.51 6.49 0.55
C PHE A 55 4.38 5.75 1.59
N LYS A 56 5.12 6.46 2.45
CA LYS A 56 5.79 5.85 3.60
C LYS A 56 4.78 5.30 4.63
N MET A 57 3.69 6.01 4.89
CA MET A 57 2.62 5.51 5.77
C MET A 57 1.92 4.29 5.16
N LEU A 58 1.64 4.34 3.85
CA LEU A 58 1.08 3.21 3.11
C LEU A 58 1.97 1.96 3.21
N LEU A 59 3.30 2.12 3.09
CA LEU A 59 4.24 1.01 3.25
C LEU A 59 4.18 0.37 4.66
N MET A 60 4.04 1.18 5.71
CA MET A 60 3.91 0.67 7.09
C MET A 60 2.60 -0.09 7.30
N ALA A 61 1.50 0.42 6.74
CA ALA A 61 0.20 -0.27 6.78
C ALA A 61 0.23 -1.58 5.99
N ALA A 62 0.80 -1.56 4.78
CA ALA A 62 1.00 -2.73 3.95
C ALA A 62 1.86 -3.81 4.64
N ASP A 63 2.95 -3.42 5.29
CA ASP A 63 3.82 -4.33 6.03
C ASP A 63 3.11 -4.97 7.23
N SER A 64 2.31 -4.19 7.97
CA SER A 64 1.49 -4.69 9.06
C SER A 64 0.43 -5.69 8.56
N LEU A 65 -0.19 -5.41 7.42
CA LEU A 65 -1.19 -6.26 6.80
C LEU A 65 -0.60 -7.60 6.33
N VAL A 66 0.58 -7.60 5.73
CA VAL A 66 1.27 -8.84 5.31
C VAL A 66 1.69 -9.70 6.51
N LYS A 67 2.07 -9.08 7.63
CA LYS A 67 2.44 -9.80 8.86
C LYS A 67 1.25 -10.39 9.62
N ALA A 68 0.06 -9.83 9.42
CA ALA A 68 -1.17 -10.27 10.06
C ALA A 68 -1.93 -11.35 9.26
N ALA A 69 -1.60 -11.52 7.97
CA ALA A 69 -2.16 -12.52 7.07
C ALA A 69 -1.49 -13.88 7.24
#